data_AF-A0A0Q5Z0T2-F1
#
_entry.id   AF-A0A0Q5Z0T2-F1
#
_cell.length_a   1.000
_cell.length_b   1.000
_cell.length_c   1.000
_cell.angle_alpha   90.00
_cell.angle_beta   90.00
_cell.angle_gamma   90.00
#
_symmetry.space_group_name_H-M   'P 1'
#
loop_
_entity.id
_entity.type
_entity.pdbx_description
1 polymer ?
#
loop_
_entity_poly.entity_id
_entity_poly.type
_entity_poly.pdbx_seq_one_letter_code
_entity_poly.pdbx_strand_id
1 'polypeptide(L)'
;MGTSSSPLEVVQAAYAAFGAGNIPAILALGAEDIDWTFRGAKGLAYTGTFRGKGAVEKWFASVVQADDIQAFEPREFLVGADHVTVLGWERTRALPDGKVFETEWVHVFTVRDGRVTRFWGMYDTQAAAAARSGGPL
;
A
#
# COMPACT_ATOMS: atom_id res chain seq x y z
N MET A 1 27.29 -11.09 -14.55
CA MET A 1 26.32 -11.56 -13.54
C MET A 1 25.56 -10.33 -13.10
N GLY A 2 24.28 -10.21 -13.47
CA GLY A 2 23.49 -9.01 -13.18
C GLY A 2 23.29 -8.90 -11.67
N THR A 3 23.64 -7.76 -11.09
CA THR A 3 23.32 -7.44 -9.70
C THR A 3 21.81 -7.40 -9.57
N SER A 4 21.19 -8.44 -9.02
CA SER A 4 19.80 -8.37 -8.60
C SER A 4 19.70 -7.31 -7.50
N SER A 5 18.79 -6.36 -7.65
CA SER A 5 18.53 -5.35 -6.63
C SER A 5 18.16 -6.03 -5.31
N SER A 6 18.67 -5.49 -4.20
CA SER A 6 18.31 -5.93 -2.86
C SER A 6 16.81 -5.71 -2.60
N PRO A 7 16.18 -6.47 -1.68
CA PRO A 7 14.80 -6.24 -1.28
C PRO A 7 14.53 -4.80 -0.86
N LEU A 8 15.48 -4.16 -0.17
CA LEU A 8 15.36 -2.77 0.25
C LEU A 8 15.28 -1.80 -0.93
N GLU A 9 16.17 -1.93 -1.92
CA GLU A 9 16.18 -1.07 -3.11
C GLU A 9 14.87 -1.18 -3.91
N VAL A 10 14.35 -2.41 -4.07
CA VAL A 10 13.07 -2.64 -4.75
C VAL A 10 11.92 -1.97 -4.01
N VAL A 11 11.87 -2.09 -2.69
CA VAL A 11 10.80 -1.50 -1.87
C VAL A 11 10.90 0.03 -1.83
N GLN A 12 12.11 0.60 -1.74
CA GLN A 12 12.32 2.04 -1.84
C GLN A 12 11.89 2.58 -3.21
N ALA A 13 12.21 1.86 -4.30
CA ALA A 13 11.75 2.22 -5.64
C ALA A 13 10.22 2.19 -5.76
N ALA A 14 9.55 1.21 -5.13
CA ALA A 14 8.10 1.13 -5.10
C ALA A 14 7.46 2.33 -4.38
N TYR A 15 8.01 2.75 -3.23
CA TYR A 15 7.55 3.95 -2.53
C TYR A 15 7.83 5.24 -3.30
N ALA A 16 9.00 5.36 -3.94
CA ALA A 16 9.30 6.51 -4.78
C ALA A 16 8.32 6.62 -5.97
N ALA A 17 7.99 5.50 -6.60
CA ALA A 17 6.98 5.44 -7.65
C ALA A 17 5.57 5.82 -7.14
N PHE A 18 5.19 5.35 -5.95
CA PHE A 18 3.93 5.73 -5.29
C PHE A 18 3.86 7.24 -5.00
N GLY A 19 4.90 7.81 -4.40
CA GLY A 19 4.97 9.25 -4.12
C GLY A 19 4.95 10.12 -5.38
N ALA A 20 5.38 9.58 -6.52
CA ALA A 20 5.30 10.23 -7.83
C ALA A 20 3.97 9.99 -8.57
N GLY A 21 3.03 9.25 -7.99
CA GLY A 21 1.77 8.85 -8.65
C GLY A 21 1.96 7.88 -9.82
N ASN A 22 3.12 7.23 -9.93
CA ASN A 22 3.48 6.36 -11.05
C ASN A 22 3.12 4.90 -10.77
N ILE A 23 1.82 4.59 -10.82
CA ILE A 23 1.33 3.22 -10.65
C ILE A 23 1.93 2.23 -11.66
N PRO A 24 2.13 2.56 -12.95
CA PRO A 24 2.81 1.66 -13.88
C PRO A 24 4.21 1.24 -13.42
N ALA A 25 4.99 2.15 -12.83
CA ALA A 25 6.31 1.83 -12.29
C ALA A 25 6.24 0.89 -11.08
N ILE A 26 5.24 1.05 -10.20
CA ILE A 26 5.00 0.10 -9.09
C ILE A 26 4.68 -1.30 -9.65
N LEU A 27 3.79 -1.39 -10.64
CA LEU A 27 3.40 -2.66 -11.26
C LEU A 27 4.58 -3.34 -11.98
N ALA A 28 5.51 -2.56 -12.55
CA ALA A 28 6.72 -3.08 -13.18
C ALA A 28 7.67 -3.76 -12.17
N LEU A 29 7.67 -3.31 -10.91
CA LEU A 29 8.43 -3.92 -9.81
C LEU A 29 7.78 -5.21 -9.29
N GLY A 30 6.51 -5.47 -9.61
CA GLY A 30 5.79 -6.68 -9.22
C GLY A 30 6.10 -7.91 -10.08
N ALA A 31 5.98 -9.09 -9.49
CA ALA A 31 5.83 -10.34 -10.21
C ALA A 31 4.48 -10.40 -10.95
N GLU A 32 4.36 -11.22 -12.00
CA GLU A 32 3.11 -11.36 -12.76
C GLU A 32 1.96 -11.91 -11.90
N ASP A 33 2.30 -12.79 -10.96
CA ASP A 33 1.41 -13.50 -10.04
C ASP A 33 1.40 -12.88 -8.62
N ILE A 34 1.80 -11.61 -8.47
CA ILE A 34 1.88 -10.90 -7.18
C ILE A 34 0.64 -11.13 -6.31
N ASP A 35 0.84 -11.54 -5.05
CA ASP A 35 -0.22 -11.64 -4.04
C ASP A 35 -0.25 -10.36 -3.19
N TRP A 36 -1.31 -9.58 -3.33
CA TRP A 36 -1.47 -8.29 -2.67
C TRP A 36 -2.62 -8.34 -1.67
N THR A 37 -2.31 -8.24 -0.39
CA THR A 37 -3.32 -8.24 0.68
C THR A 37 -3.28 -6.95 1.45
N PHE A 38 -4.45 -6.34 1.67
CA PHE A 38 -4.58 -5.17 2.50
C PHE A 38 -5.73 -5.32 3.50
N ARG A 39 -5.51 -4.93 4.74
CA ARG A 39 -6.49 -4.95 5.83
C ARG A 39 -6.75 -3.51 6.28
N GLY A 40 -7.82 -2.93 5.72
CA GLY A 40 -8.33 -1.62 6.12
C GLY A 40 -9.67 -1.71 6.83
N ALA A 41 -10.38 -0.59 6.92
CA ALA A 41 -11.74 -0.57 7.43
C ALA A 41 -12.67 -1.47 6.60
N LYS A 42 -13.67 -2.07 7.25
CA LYS A 42 -14.67 -2.93 6.60
C LYS A 42 -15.48 -2.13 5.58
N GLY A 43 -15.83 -2.77 4.47
CA GLY A 43 -16.66 -2.18 3.41
C GLY A 43 -15.90 -1.39 2.34
N LEU A 44 -14.58 -1.17 2.52
CA LEU A 44 -13.75 -0.52 1.51
C LEU A 44 -13.33 -1.51 0.43
N ALA A 45 -13.47 -1.11 -0.84
CA ALA A 45 -13.20 -1.96 -2.01
C ALA A 45 -11.74 -2.42 -2.10
N TYR A 46 -10.82 -1.68 -1.48
CA TYR A 46 -9.40 -2.02 -1.41
C TYR A 46 -9.04 -2.91 -0.20
N THR A 47 -9.98 -3.28 0.67
CA THR A 47 -9.75 -4.21 1.78
C THR A 47 -9.98 -5.65 1.31
N GLY A 48 -8.93 -6.47 1.27
CA GLY A 48 -9.04 -7.83 0.74
C GLY A 48 -7.71 -8.42 0.28
N THR A 49 -7.79 -9.36 -0.65
CA THR A 49 -6.65 -9.99 -1.31
C THR A 49 -6.86 -9.93 -2.82
N PHE A 50 -5.84 -9.48 -3.54
CA PHE A 50 -5.85 -9.16 -4.97
C PHE A 50 -4.65 -9.86 -5.60
N ARG A 51 -4.88 -10.67 -6.65
CA ARG A 51 -3.83 -11.51 -7.25
C ARG A 51 -3.57 -11.12 -8.70
N GLY A 52 -2.29 -10.94 -9.00
CA GLY A 52 -1.79 -10.53 -10.31
C GLY A 52 -1.89 -9.02 -10.54
N LYS A 53 -1.07 -8.52 -11.47
CA LYS A 53 -0.88 -7.08 -11.71
C LYS A 53 -2.17 -6.34 -12.03
N GLY A 54 -3.05 -6.93 -12.85
CA GLY A 54 -4.33 -6.29 -13.19
C GLY A 54 -5.29 -6.14 -12.01
N ALA A 55 -5.20 -7.00 -10.99
CA ALA A 55 -5.98 -6.82 -9.76
C ALA A 55 -5.36 -5.75 -8.85
N VAL A 56 -4.02 -5.68 -8.80
CA VAL A 56 -3.28 -4.64 -8.06
C VAL A 56 -3.51 -3.25 -8.66
N GLU A 57 -3.57 -3.13 -9.98
CA GLU A 57 -3.92 -1.87 -10.66
C GLU A 57 -5.30 -1.37 -10.24
N LYS A 58 -6.31 -2.25 -10.25
CA LYS A 58 -7.68 -1.94 -9.79
C LYS A 58 -7.73 -1.61 -8.30
N TRP A 59 -6.84 -2.22 -7.50
CA TRP A 59 -6.70 -1.89 -6.10
C TRP A 59 -6.25 -0.44 -5.90
N PHE A 60 -5.21 0.02 -6.62
CA PHE A 60 -4.79 1.42 -6.58
C PHE A 60 -5.89 2.38 -7.03
N ALA A 61 -6.65 2.01 -8.08
CA ALA A 61 -7.82 2.79 -8.51
C ALA A 61 -8.90 2.87 -7.41
N SER A 62 -9.08 1.81 -6.62
CA SER A 62 -10.04 1.79 -5.51
C SER A 62 -9.56 2.63 -4.32
N VAL A 63 -8.25 2.73 -4.08
CA VAL A 63 -7.67 3.60 -3.05
C VAL A 63 -7.93 5.06 -3.39
N VAL A 64 -7.59 5.51 -4.60
CA VAL A 64 -7.77 6.93 -5.00
C VAL A 64 -9.23 7.37 -5.04
N GLN A 65 -10.18 6.43 -5.19
CA GLN A 65 -11.61 6.72 -5.11
C GLN A 65 -12.10 6.91 -3.66
N ALA A 66 -11.46 6.26 -2.70
CA ALA A 66 -11.91 6.19 -1.31
C ALA A 66 -11.09 7.05 -0.35
N ASP A 67 -9.90 7.49 -0.76
CA ASP A 67 -8.92 8.20 0.07
C ASP A 67 -8.20 9.29 -0.72
N ASP A 68 -8.26 10.52 -0.19
CA ASP A 68 -7.37 11.63 -0.55
C ASP A 68 -6.20 11.63 0.44
N ILE A 69 -5.11 10.96 0.05
CA ILE A 69 -3.90 10.81 0.87
C ILE A 69 -3.10 12.13 0.81
N GLN A 70 -3.09 12.85 1.92
CA GLN A 70 -2.51 14.20 2.03
C GLN A 70 -1.03 14.15 2.44
N ALA A 71 -0.65 13.14 3.22
CA ALA A 71 0.72 12.82 3.55
C ALA A 71 0.88 11.31 3.69
N PHE A 72 1.98 10.77 3.19
CA PHE A 72 2.29 9.34 3.26
C PHE A 72 3.79 9.17 3.51
N GLU A 73 4.14 8.59 4.66
CA GLU A 73 5.52 8.59 5.18
C GLU A 73 5.95 7.17 5.55
N PRO A 74 6.75 6.50 4.71
CA PRO A 74 7.55 5.35 5.12
C PRO A 74 8.64 5.82 6.10
N ARG A 75 8.66 5.28 7.33
CA ARG A 75 9.53 5.79 8.41
C ARG A 75 10.64 4.82 8.80
N GLU A 76 10.31 3.55 9.05
CA GLU A 76 11.28 2.54 9.49
C GLU A 76 11.26 1.35 8.54
N PHE A 77 12.44 0.91 8.11
CA PHE A 77 12.62 -0.24 7.20
C PHE A 77 13.37 -1.34 7.93
N LEU A 78 12.66 -2.43 8.24
CA LEU A 78 13.19 -3.63 8.88
C LEU A 78 13.49 -4.66 7.79
N VAL A 79 14.77 -4.82 7.46
CA VAL A 79 15.23 -5.64 6.33
C VAL A 79 15.51 -7.07 6.80
N GLY A 80 14.80 -8.03 6.19
CA GLY A 80 15.09 -9.45 6.29
C GLY A 80 15.81 -9.99 5.05
N ALA A 81 15.91 -11.32 4.95
CA ALA A 81 16.60 -11.97 3.83
C ALA A 81 15.90 -11.77 2.47
N ASP A 82 14.59 -11.99 2.43
CA ASP A 82 13.74 -11.88 1.24
C ASP A 82 12.53 -10.96 1.44
N HIS A 83 12.52 -10.19 2.54
CA HIS A 83 11.40 -9.33 2.88
C HIS A 83 11.87 -8.01 3.48
N VAL A 84 11.00 -7.01 3.39
CA VAL A 84 11.14 -5.73 4.08
C VAL A 84 9.83 -5.43 4.77
N THR A 85 9.88 -5.28 6.08
CA THR A 85 8.75 -4.75 6.86
C THR A 85 8.96 -3.26 7.03
N VAL A 86 7.92 -2.49 6.78
CA VAL A 86 7.98 -1.03 6.78
C VAL A 86 6.90 -0.50 7.71
N LEU A 87 7.33 0.27 8.69
CA LEU A 87 6.43 1.04 9.54
C LEU A 87 6.36 2.45 8.98
N GLY A 88 5.17 3.01 9.00
CA GLY A 88 4.97 4.36 8.52
C GLY A 88 3.72 4.98 9.09
N TRP A 89 3.40 6.14 8.53
CA TRP A 89 2.28 6.94 8.94
C TRP A 89 1.68 7.64 7.74
N GLU A 90 0.40 7.97 7.83
CA GLU A 90 -0.27 8.77 6.83
C GLU A 90 -1.27 9.73 7.45
N ARG A 91 -1.58 10.77 6.69
CA ARG A 91 -2.72 11.67 6.89
C ARG A 91 -3.60 11.60 5.66
N THR A 92 -4.85 11.22 5.86
CA THR A 92 -5.75 10.89 4.76
C THR A 92 -7.13 11.50 5.01
N ARG A 93 -7.70 12.14 3.99
CA ARG A 93 -9.11 12.52 3.97
C ARG A 93 -9.91 11.37 3.39
N ALA A 94 -10.82 10.81 4.20
CA ALA A 94 -11.75 9.81 3.70
C ALA A 94 -12.75 10.44 2.73
N LEU A 95 -12.88 9.89 1.53
CA LEU A 95 -13.78 10.37 0.49
C LEU A 95 -15.13 9.60 0.51
N PRO A 96 -16.19 10.18 -0.09
CA PRO A 96 -16.27 11.57 -0.59
C PRO A 96 -16.45 12.61 0.52
N ASP A 97 -17.19 12.27 1.58
CA ASP A 97 -17.66 13.25 2.59
C ASP A 97 -17.13 12.95 4.01
N GLY A 98 -16.05 12.18 4.10
CA GLY A 98 -15.44 11.80 5.36
C GLY A 98 -14.54 12.89 5.96
N LYS A 99 -14.10 12.63 7.19
CA LYS A 99 -13.14 13.45 7.92
C LYS A 99 -11.70 13.08 7.56
N VAL A 100 -10.77 13.96 7.92
CA VAL A 100 -9.35 13.61 7.92
C VAL A 100 -9.07 12.70 9.11
N PHE A 101 -8.30 11.65 8.88
CA PHE A 101 -7.70 10.81 9.90
C PHE A 101 -6.20 10.72 9.70
N GLU A 102 -5.50 10.42 10.78
CA GLU A 102 -4.08 10.12 10.80
C GLU A 102 -3.91 8.72 11.38
N THR A 103 -3.00 7.94 10.83
CA THR A 103 -2.84 6.55 11.25
C THR A 103 -1.43 6.05 11.02
N GLU A 104 -0.94 5.21 11.93
CA GLU A 104 0.22 4.37 11.70
C GLU A 104 -0.18 3.17 10.83
N TRP A 105 0.73 2.74 9.97
CA TRP A 105 0.54 1.57 9.12
C TRP A 105 1.77 0.67 9.13
N VAL A 106 1.55 -0.58 8.78
CA VAL A 106 2.60 -1.57 8.54
C VAL A 106 2.41 -2.21 7.18
N HIS A 107 3.46 -2.23 6.38
CA HIS A 107 3.54 -2.95 5.11
C HIS A 107 4.65 -3.99 5.17
N VAL A 108 4.39 -5.18 4.64
CA VAL A 108 5.35 -6.28 4.55
C VAL A 108 5.46 -6.69 3.09
N PHE A 109 6.63 -6.44 2.51
CA PHE A 109 6.95 -6.82 1.15
C PHE A 109 7.80 -8.08 1.16
N THR A 110 7.48 -9.06 0.31
CA THR A 110 8.39 -10.16 -0.02
C THR A 110 8.93 -9.93 -1.42
N VAL A 111 10.25 -9.95 -1.56
CA VAL A 111 10.98 -9.69 -2.81
C VAL A 111 11.79 -10.93 -3.17
N ARG A 112 11.61 -11.41 -4.40
CA ARG A 112 12.37 -12.54 -4.97
C ARG A 112 12.78 -12.18 -6.39
N ASP A 113 14.03 -12.48 -6.75
CA ASP A 113 14.59 -12.18 -8.09
C ASP A 113 14.38 -10.72 -8.52
N GLY A 114 14.50 -9.79 -7.57
CA GLY A 114 14.31 -8.35 -7.81
C GLY A 114 12.86 -7.92 -8.05
N ARG A 115 11.87 -8.77 -7.75
CA ARG A 115 10.44 -8.50 -7.93
C ARG A 115 9.66 -8.65 -6.63
N VAL A 116 8.68 -7.78 -6.40
CA VAL A 116 7.71 -7.94 -5.31
C VAL A 116 6.77 -9.10 -5.67
N THR A 117 6.85 -10.17 -4.89
CA THR A 117 5.99 -11.36 -5.05
C THR A 117 4.81 -11.34 -4.11
N ARG A 118 4.94 -10.68 -2.95
CA ARG A 118 3.86 -10.50 -1.99
C ARG A 118 3.91 -9.12 -1.36
N PHE A 119 2.73 -8.55 -1.16
CA PHE A 119 2.50 -7.40 -0.32
C PHE A 119 1.43 -7.77 0.72
N TRP A 120 1.67 -7.41 1.97
CA TRP A 120 0.66 -7.45 3.02
C TRP A 120 0.68 -6.15 3.80
N GLY A 121 -0.44 -5.43 3.89
CA GLY A 121 -0.51 -4.15 4.58
C GLY A 121 -1.71 -4.01 5.49
N MET A 122 -1.59 -3.15 6.50
CA MET A 122 -2.71 -2.70 7.32
C MET A 122 -2.45 -1.33 7.96
N TYR A 123 -3.53 -0.64 8.32
CA TYR A 123 -3.53 0.56 9.16
C TYR A 123 -4.50 0.40 10.35
N ASP A 124 -4.70 1.46 11.15
CA ASP A 124 -5.77 1.50 12.16
C ASP A 124 -7.18 1.51 11.52
N THR A 125 -7.78 0.32 11.45
CA THR A 125 -9.12 0.14 10.86
C THR A 125 -10.23 0.87 11.60
N GLN A 126 -10.06 1.16 12.90
CA GLN A 126 -11.03 1.90 13.70
C GLN A 126 -10.96 3.39 13.36
N ALA A 127 -9.77 3.98 13.29
CA ALA A 127 -9.58 5.37 12.91
C ALA A 127 -10.17 5.65 11.51
N ALA A 128 -9.84 4.80 10.54
CA ALA A 128 -10.36 4.93 9.17
C ALA A 128 -11.88 4.77 9.08
N ALA A 129 -12.48 3.91 9.91
CA ALA A 129 -13.94 3.74 9.98
C ALA A 129 -14.63 4.94 10.64
N ALA A 130 -14.09 5.45 11.75
CA ALA A 130 -14.63 6.60 12.47
C ALA A 130 -14.62 7.88 11.62
N ALA A 131 -13.62 8.04 10.75
CA ALA A 131 -13.57 9.15 9.81
C ALA A 131 -14.67 9.09 8.73
N ARG A 132 -15.21 7.91 8.45
CA ARG A 132 -16.23 7.67 7.41
C ARG A 132 -17.65 7.63 7.95
N SER A 133 -17.85 7.33 9.23
CA SER A 133 -19.17 7.22 9.85
C SER A 133 -19.85 8.57 10.16
N GLY A 134 -19.58 9.62 9.35
CA GLY A 134 -20.08 10.98 9.53
C GLY A 134 -21.00 11.51 8.42
N GLY A 135 -21.34 10.70 7.41
CA GLY A 135 -22.40 11.01 6.44
C GLY A 135 -23.80 10.90 7.06
N PRO A 136 -24.83 11.59 6.53
CA PRO A 136 -26.11 11.73 7.23
C PRO A 136 -26.77 10.36 7.46
N LEU A 137 -27.30 10.20 8.67
CA LEU A 137 -28.32 9.20 8.98
C LEU A 137 -29.59 9.46 8.17
#